data_AF-A0A919U6T0-F1
#
_entry.id   AF-A0A919U6T0-F1
#
_cell.length_a   1.000
_cell.length_b   1.000
_cell.length_c   1.000
_cell.angle_alpha   90.00
_cell.angle_beta   90.00
_cell.angle_gamma   90.00
#
_symmetry.space_group_name_H-M   'P 1'
#
loop_
_entity.id
_entity.type
_entity.pdbx_description
1 polymer ?
#
loop_
_entity_poly.entity_id
_entity_poly.type
_entity_poly.pdbx_seq_one_letter_code
_entity_poly.pdbx_strand_id
1 'polypeptide(L)'
;MDIAASLTGALQAVTFADRGADEVTGLLVDAVVGWGEQLGWRTYRRAASVVPLPPPYERQHSVVDVAFARPDGPPVVVEVDHGDRRRTVDKLAAEAAAGRVAVWVRWGPGRLPAPDGVLLVALPVTTRTGLHGRGKVYSQTPDLPAPEHSASGGSYTTEELDADMALVLRAYAAFARGDIDGAVRDLAPDVDWIEPDEFPGGGHHRGPAAVAAYLRDSYAGWAELHSEPVAHRRGDQVVIVHHVWGVLRDGSRGEATVADVFTVEDGKVVLMMAYADPADAFR
;
A
#
# COMPACT_ATOMS: atom_id res chain seq x y z
N MET A 1 27.09 -13.61 -15.82
CA MET A 1 26.08 -12.69 -15.26
C MET A 1 25.37 -13.42 -14.13
N ASP A 2 25.28 -12.79 -12.97
CA ASP A 2 24.41 -13.28 -11.89
C ASP A 2 22.95 -12.95 -12.25
N ILE A 3 22.16 -13.97 -12.56
CA ILE A 3 20.77 -13.83 -12.96
C ILE A 3 19.91 -13.28 -11.82
N ALA A 4 20.11 -13.78 -10.60
CA ALA A 4 19.28 -13.38 -9.47
C ALA A 4 19.55 -11.91 -9.13
N ALA A 5 20.81 -11.51 -9.01
CA ALA A 5 21.17 -10.13 -8.70
C ALA A 5 20.73 -9.14 -9.79
N SER A 6 20.92 -9.50 -11.07
CA SER A 6 20.51 -8.65 -12.19
C SER A 6 18.98 -8.47 -12.26
N LEU A 7 18.23 -9.56 -12.08
CA LEU A 7 16.77 -9.51 -12.09
C LEU A 7 16.22 -8.76 -10.87
N THR A 8 16.83 -8.92 -9.68
CA THR A 8 16.48 -8.14 -8.49
C THR A 8 16.57 -6.65 -8.77
N GLY A 9 17.66 -6.16 -9.38
CA GLY A 9 17.81 -4.75 -9.72
C GLY A 9 16.76 -4.24 -10.70
N ALA A 10 16.42 -5.04 -11.72
CA ALA A 10 15.36 -4.68 -12.67
C ALA A 10 13.97 -4.60 -12.01
N LEU A 11 13.67 -5.54 -11.10
CA LEU A 11 12.38 -5.56 -10.39
C LEU A 11 12.27 -4.50 -9.31
N GLN A 12 13.36 -4.16 -8.62
CA GLN A 12 13.39 -3.06 -7.63
C GLN A 12 13.10 -1.69 -8.26
N ALA A 13 13.46 -1.50 -9.54
CA ALA A 13 13.17 -0.27 -10.28
C ALA A 13 11.69 -0.10 -10.67
N VAL A 14 10.88 -1.17 -10.56
CA VAL A 14 9.45 -1.10 -10.87
C VAL A 14 8.73 -0.39 -9.72
N THR A 15 8.03 0.69 -10.03
CA THR A 15 7.24 1.41 -9.04
C THR A 15 5.75 1.27 -9.32
N PHE A 16 4.98 1.03 -8.27
CA PHE A 16 3.52 0.98 -8.33
C PHE A 16 2.93 1.28 -6.96
N ALA A 17 1.72 1.82 -6.95
CA ALA A 17 0.98 2.10 -5.73
C ALA A 17 -0.41 1.50 -5.82
N ASP A 18 -0.86 0.89 -4.73
CA ASP A 18 -2.25 0.47 -4.49
C ASP A 18 -2.84 -0.40 -5.60
N ARG A 19 -2.04 -1.35 -6.08
CA ARG A 19 -2.45 -2.31 -7.11
C ARG A 19 -3.00 -3.57 -6.48
N GLY A 20 -3.97 -4.20 -7.14
CA GLY A 20 -4.45 -5.53 -6.77
C GLY A 20 -3.40 -6.61 -7.05
N ALA A 21 -3.55 -7.80 -6.44
CA ALA A 21 -2.54 -8.86 -6.56
C ALA A 21 -2.28 -9.31 -8.02
N ASP A 22 -3.33 -9.41 -8.82
CA ASP A 22 -3.21 -9.80 -10.23
C ASP A 22 -2.53 -8.70 -11.07
N GLU A 23 -2.80 -7.43 -10.76
CA GLU A 23 -2.16 -6.28 -11.40
C GLU A 23 -0.66 -6.22 -11.08
N VAL A 24 -0.29 -6.42 -9.81
CA VAL A 24 1.13 -6.50 -9.41
C VAL A 24 1.83 -7.66 -10.12
N THR A 25 1.22 -8.83 -10.12
CA THR A 25 1.78 -10.00 -10.82
C THR A 25 2.00 -9.68 -12.31
N GLY A 26 1.03 -9.03 -12.97
CA GLY A 26 1.17 -8.59 -14.35
C GLY A 26 2.32 -7.61 -14.58
N LEU A 27 2.41 -6.55 -13.75
CA LEU A 27 3.49 -5.55 -13.82
C LEU A 27 4.87 -6.18 -13.65
N LEU A 28 5.01 -7.11 -12.71
CA LEU A 28 6.28 -7.80 -12.48
C LEU A 28 6.61 -8.78 -13.62
N VAL A 29 5.62 -9.47 -14.20
CA VAL A 29 5.82 -10.28 -15.41
C VAL A 29 6.29 -9.41 -16.59
N ASP A 30 5.70 -8.22 -16.77
CA ASP A 30 6.13 -7.27 -17.80
C ASP A 30 7.58 -6.79 -17.59
N ALA A 31 7.96 -6.51 -16.34
CA ALA A 31 9.31 -6.14 -15.98
C ALA A 31 10.33 -7.28 -16.21
N VAL A 32 9.96 -8.53 -15.87
CA VAL A 32 10.78 -9.72 -16.19
C VAL A 32 11.00 -9.83 -17.70
N VAL A 33 9.95 -9.67 -18.51
CA VAL A 33 10.03 -9.72 -19.97
C VAL A 33 10.95 -8.63 -20.51
N GLY A 34 10.76 -7.38 -20.08
CA GLY A 34 11.61 -6.25 -20.48
C GLY A 34 13.08 -6.44 -20.11
N TRP A 35 13.35 -7.01 -18.93
CA TRP A 35 14.71 -7.37 -18.50
C TRP A 35 15.39 -8.36 -19.47
N GLY A 36 14.71 -9.44 -19.85
CA GLY A 36 15.29 -10.41 -20.79
C GLY A 36 15.47 -9.84 -22.20
N GLU A 37 14.55 -9.00 -22.67
CA GLU A 37 14.65 -8.32 -23.96
C GLU A 37 15.84 -7.34 -24.01
N GLN A 38 16.09 -6.59 -22.92
CA GLN A 38 17.26 -5.71 -22.80
C GLN A 38 18.59 -6.48 -22.85
N LEU A 39 18.59 -7.73 -22.39
CA LEU A 39 19.72 -8.64 -22.49
C LEU A 39 19.83 -9.32 -23.87
N GLY A 40 18.93 -9.01 -24.81
CA GLY A 40 18.90 -9.56 -26.16
C GLY A 40 18.45 -11.02 -26.22
N TRP A 41 17.75 -11.51 -25.20
CA TRP A 41 17.28 -12.89 -25.15
C TRP A 41 15.96 -13.05 -25.88
N ARG A 42 15.70 -14.25 -26.41
CA ARG A 42 14.40 -14.55 -27.00
C ARG A 42 13.40 -14.90 -25.90
N THR A 43 12.37 -14.08 -25.78
CA THR A 43 11.39 -14.14 -24.69
C THR A 43 10.10 -14.85 -25.09
N TYR A 44 9.55 -15.64 -24.17
CA TYR A 44 8.28 -16.34 -24.32
C TYR A 44 7.43 -16.13 -23.06
N ARG A 45 6.23 -15.59 -23.22
CA ARG A 45 5.23 -15.51 -22.14
C ARG A 45 4.42 -16.79 -22.09
N ARG A 46 4.03 -17.22 -20.89
CA ARG A 46 3.21 -18.43 -20.66
C ARG A 46 3.79 -19.67 -21.37
N ALA A 47 5.10 -19.87 -21.26
CA ALA A 47 5.80 -20.93 -21.97
C ALA A 47 5.50 -22.31 -21.37
N ALA A 48 5.54 -23.37 -22.19
CA ALA A 48 5.33 -24.73 -21.73
C ALA A 48 6.43 -25.15 -20.74
N SER A 49 5.99 -25.66 -19.58
CA SER A 49 6.83 -26.26 -18.57
C SER A 49 7.18 -27.70 -18.93
N VAL A 50 8.27 -28.24 -18.36
CA VAL A 50 8.58 -29.67 -18.41
C VAL A 50 7.58 -30.54 -17.64
N VAL A 51 6.77 -29.94 -16.75
CA VAL A 51 5.80 -30.66 -15.93
C VAL A 51 4.49 -30.92 -16.70
N PRO A 52 4.06 -32.18 -16.90
CA PRO A 52 2.78 -32.51 -17.51
C PRO A 52 1.60 -32.09 -16.61
N LEU A 53 0.45 -31.80 -17.21
CA LEU A 53 -0.79 -31.58 -16.46
C LEU A 53 -1.25 -32.89 -15.79
N PRO A 54 -1.98 -32.80 -14.66
CA PRO A 54 -2.53 -33.98 -14.01
C PRO A 54 -3.60 -34.66 -14.90
N PRO A 55 -3.95 -35.92 -14.58
CA PRO A 55 -5.06 -36.62 -15.23
C PRO A 55 -6.34 -35.78 -15.29
N PRO A 56 -7.09 -35.80 -16.41
CA PRO A 56 -6.91 -36.61 -17.62
C PRO A 56 -6.10 -35.91 -18.75
N TYR A 57 -5.30 -34.88 -18.43
CA TYR A 57 -4.64 -34.03 -19.42
C TYR A 57 -3.14 -34.30 -19.56
N GLU A 58 -2.66 -35.51 -19.25
CA GLU A 58 -1.23 -35.84 -19.14
C GLU A 58 -0.43 -35.66 -20.44
N ARG A 59 -1.10 -35.53 -21.59
CA ARG A 59 -0.49 -35.20 -22.88
C ARG A 59 -0.17 -33.71 -23.04
N GLN A 60 -0.69 -32.87 -22.16
CA GLN A 60 -0.46 -31.43 -22.13
C GLN A 60 0.52 -31.09 -21.01
N HIS A 61 1.19 -29.96 -21.14
CA HIS A 61 2.14 -29.46 -20.16
C HIS A 61 1.55 -28.26 -19.41
N SER A 62 1.94 -28.11 -18.15
CA SER A 62 1.71 -26.87 -17.41
C SER A 62 2.50 -25.72 -18.03
N VAL A 63 2.28 -24.49 -17.55
CA VAL A 63 2.97 -23.30 -18.06
C VAL A 63 3.76 -22.60 -16.98
N VAL A 64 4.85 -21.94 -17.39
CA VAL A 64 5.59 -20.94 -16.62
C VAL A 64 5.29 -19.54 -17.12
N ASP A 65 5.33 -18.53 -16.25
CA ASP A 65 4.95 -17.16 -16.61
C ASP A 65 5.83 -16.59 -17.71
N VAL A 66 7.15 -16.78 -17.60
CA VAL A 66 8.12 -16.31 -18.59
C VAL A 66 9.23 -17.34 -18.79
N ALA A 67 9.68 -17.51 -20.04
CA ALA A 67 10.89 -18.26 -20.36
C ALA A 67 11.76 -17.48 -21.35
N PHE A 68 13.07 -17.68 -21.26
CA PHE A 68 14.07 -17.07 -22.11
C PHE A 68 14.98 -18.12 -22.73
N ALA A 69 15.19 -18.03 -24.04
CA ALA A 69 16.30 -18.72 -24.70
C ALA A 69 17.51 -17.78 -24.78
N ARG A 70 18.65 -18.28 -24.32
CA ARG A 70 19.90 -17.53 -24.20
C ARG A 70 20.93 -18.07 -25.21
N PRO A 71 21.75 -17.21 -25.83
CA PRO A 71 22.80 -17.66 -26.75
C PRO A 71 23.91 -18.42 -26.01
N ASP A 72 24.27 -17.99 -24.80
CA ASP A 72 25.47 -18.45 -24.09
C ASP A 72 25.17 -19.19 -22.78
N GLY A 73 24.10 -19.97 -22.73
CA GLY A 73 23.81 -20.79 -21.55
C GLY A 73 22.45 -21.47 -21.56
N PRO A 74 22.11 -22.17 -20.47
CA PRO A 74 20.81 -22.83 -20.35
C PRO A 74 19.65 -21.82 -20.41
N PRO A 75 18.47 -22.26 -20.89
CA PRO A 75 17.26 -21.45 -20.81
C PRO A 75 16.95 -21.03 -19.38
N VAL A 76 16.35 -19.85 -19.23
CA VAL A 76 15.86 -19.35 -17.95
C VAL A 76 14.34 -19.46 -17.93
N VAL A 77 13.78 -19.93 -16.83
CA VAL A 77 12.32 -19.95 -16.61
C VAL A 77 12.00 -19.20 -15.32
N VAL A 78 10.94 -18.41 -15.35
CA VAL A 78 10.55 -17.53 -14.25
C VAL A 78 9.08 -17.73 -13.92
N GLU A 79 8.79 -17.86 -12.63
CA GLU A 79 7.44 -17.78 -12.06
C GLU A 79 7.35 -16.59 -11.14
N VAL A 80 6.25 -15.86 -11.21
CA VAL A 80 5.98 -14.67 -10.42
C VAL A 80 4.78 -14.95 -9.53
N ASP A 81 4.99 -15.05 -8.22
CA ASP A 81 3.93 -15.36 -7.27
C ASP A 81 3.90 -14.36 -6.10
N HIS A 82 2.68 -14.06 -5.63
CA HIS A 82 2.47 -13.30 -4.40
C HIS A 82 2.95 -14.06 -3.15
N GLY A 83 2.95 -15.39 -3.16
CA GLY A 83 3.27 -16.17 -1.97
C GLY A 83 3.58 -17.63 -2.28
N ASP A 84 3.42 -18.48 -1.28
CA ASP A 84 3.92 -19.85 -1.31
C ASP A 84 2.96 -20.84 -1.98
N ARG A 85 3.07 -20.97 -3.30
CA ARG A 85 2.35 -22.01 -4.03
C ARG A 85 3.22 -23.25 -4.17
N ARG A 86 2.93 -24.31 -3.40
CA ARG A 86 3.66 -25.60 -3.47
C ARG A 86 3.80 -26.12 -4.91
N ARG A 87 2.73 -26.03 -5.70
CA ARG A 87 2.73 -26.39 -7.13
C ARG A 87 3.75 -25.61 -7.98
N THR A 88 4.02 -24.35 -7.64
CA THR A 88 5.01 -23.51 -8.33
C THR A 88 6.41 -23.97 -7.94
N VAL A 89 6.63 -24.23 -6.66
CA VAL A 89 7.90 -24.75 -6.13
C VAL A 89 8.27 -26.09 -6.79
N ASP A 90 7.31 -27.03 -6.84
CA ASP A 90 7.54 -28.35 -7.44
C ASP A 90 7.84 -28.24 -8.95
N LYS A 91 7.14 -27.33 -9.64
CA LYS A 91 7.36 -27.05 -11.06
C LYS A 91 8.75 -26.46 -11.32
N LEU A 92 9.16 -25.44 -10.57
CA LEU A 92 10.49 -24.85 -10.70
C LEU A 92 11.61 -25.85 -10.36
N ALA A 93 11.39 -26.72 -9.37
CA ALA A 93 12.34 -27.79 -9.06
C ALA A 93 12.50 -28.78 -10.23
N ALA A 94 11.40 -29.13 -10.90
CA ALA A 94 11.45 -29.97 -12.11
C ALA A 94 12.17 -29.28 -13.28
N GLU A 95 11.97 -27.97 -13.46
CA GLU A 95 12.69 -27.19 -14.46
C GLU A 95 14.21 -27.15 -14.18
N ALA A 96 14.59 -26.93 -12.91
CA ALA A 96 15.98 -26.97 -12.47
C ALA A 96 16.61 -28.36 -12.71
N ALA A 97 15.90 -29.43 -12.37
CA ALA A 97 16.33 -30.80 -12.63
C ALA A 97 16.47 -31.11 -14.13
N ALA A 98 15.70 -30.43 -15.00
CA ALA A 98 15.84 -30.51 -16.45
C ALA A 98 17.02 -29.67 -17.01
N GLY A 99 17.84 -29.09 -16.13
CA GLY A 99 19.03 -28.31 -16.50
C GLY A 99 18.75 -26.87 -16.90
N ARG A 100 17.54 -26.35 -16.67
CA ARG A 100 17.20 -24.93 -16.88
C ARG A 100 17.55 -24.12 -15.63
N VAL A 101 17.81 -22.82 -15.81
CA VAL A 101 17.92 -21.91 -14.68
C VAL A 101 16.51 -21.51 -14.24
N ALA A 102 16.04 -22.09 -13.14
CA ALA A 102 14.74 -21.81 -12.59
C ALA A 102 14.80 -20.64 -11.60
N VAL A 103 13.95 -19.64 -11.79
CA VAL A 103 13.86 -18.44 -10.94
C VAL A 103 12.46 -18.30 -10.38
N TRP A 104 12.36 -18.15 -9.07
CA TRP A 104 11.14 -17.82 -8.38
C TRP A 104 11.17 -16.35 -7.98
N VAL A 105 10.32 -15.53 -8.58
CA VAL A 105 10.05 -14.17 -8.12
C VAL A 105 8.91 -14.22 -7.12
N ARG A 106 9.20 -13.85 -5.86
CA ARG A 106 8.19 -13.81 -4.80
C ARG A 106 8.04 -12.40 -4.26
N TRP A 107 6.87 -11.81 -4.48
CA TRP A 107 6.64 -10.40 -4.18
C TRP A 107 5.83 -10.13 -2.89
N GLY A 108 5.28 -11.17 -2.25
CA GLY A 108 4.61 -11.07 -0.96
C GLY A 108 5.21 -11.99 0.11
N PRO A 109 4.62 -12.04 1.32
CA PRO A 109 5.15 -12.81 2.44
C PRO A 109 5.12 -14.31 2.13
N GLY A 110 6.27 -14.97 2.27
CA GLY A 110 6.40 -16.41 2.06
C GLY A 110 7.30 -17.05 3.12
N ARG A 111 6.90 -18.24 3.55
CA ARG A 111 7.51 -19.13 4.55
C ARG A 111 8.20 -20.33 3.92
N LEU A 112 7.86 -20.70 2.68
CA LEU A 112 8.54 -21.80 1.99
C LEU A 112 9.93 -21.34 1.53
N PRO A 113 11.00 -22.11 1.82
CA PRO A 113 12.29 -21.88 1.22
C PRO A 113 12.26 -22.24 -0.26
N ALA A 114 13.13 -21.62 -1.04
CA ALA A 114 13.40 -22.07 -2.40
C ALA A 114 14.06 -23.46 -2.36
N PRO A 115 13.64 -24.40 -3.22
CA PRO A 115 14.27 -25.71 -3.30
C PRO A 115 15.67 -25.58 -3.92
N ASP A 116 16.52 -26.57 -3.67
CA ASP A 116 17.87 -26.61 -4.23
C ASP A 116 17.85 -26.48 -5.75
N GLY A 117 18.72 -25.62 -6.30
CA GLY A 117 18.80 -25.33 -7.73
C GLY A 117 17.80 -24.31 -8.26
N VAL A 118 16.89 -23.79 -7.42
CA VAL A 118 15.98 -22.69 -7.78
C VAL A 118 16.46 -21.39 -7.17
N LEU A 119 16.64 -20.36 -8.00
CA LEU A 119 17.03 -19.01 -7.58
C LEU A 119 15.80 -18.27 -7.05
N LEU A 120 15.87 -17.74 -5.83
CA LEU A 120 14.81 -16.90 -5.26
C LEU A 120 15.15 -15.42 -5.42
N VAL A 121 14.23 -14.68 -6.05
CA VAL A 121 14.22 -13.22 -6.07
C VAL A 121 13.06 -12.76 -5.20
N ALA A 122 13.38 -12.37 -3.98
CA ALA A 122 12.40 -11.83 -3.03
C ALA A 122 12.26 -10.32 -3.25
N LEU A 123 11.02 -9.86 -3.46
CA LEU A 123 10.69 -8.46 -3.70
C LEU A 123 9.61 -8.04 -2.70
N PRO A 124 9.97 -7.66 -1.46
CA PRO A 124 8.97 -7.28 -0.48
C PRO A 124 8.24 -6.01 -0.93
N VAL A 125 6.93 -6.13 -1.19
CA VAL A 125 6.05 -4.99 -1.42
C VAL A 125 5.32 -4.64 -0.13
N THR A 126 5.00 -3.36 0.06
CA THR A 126 4.10 -2.98 1.15
C THR A 126 2.70 -3.44 0.81
N THR A 127 1.99 -3.96 1.81
CA THR A 127 0.60 -4.43 1.66
C THR A 127 -0.27 -3.62 2.59
N ARG A 128 -1.41 -3.14 2.10
CA ARG A 128 -2.47 -2.59 2.94
C ARG A 128 -3.81 -3.21 2.57
N THR A 129 -4.74 -3.23 3.50
CA THR A 129 -6.13 -3.58 3.18
C THR A 129 -6.69 -2.47 2.31
N GLY A 130 -7.14 -2.80 1.10
CA GLY A 130 -7.85 -1.85 0.26
C GLY A 130 -9.19 -1.52 0.91
N LEU A 131 -9.49 -0.23 0.98
CA LEU A 131 -10.75 0.28 1.50
C LEU A 131 -11.90 -0.06 0.54
N HIS A 132 -13.15 -0.04 1.03
CA HIS A 132 -14.37 -0.27 0.24
C HIS A 132 -14.47 -1.64 -0.46
N GLY A 133 -14.02 -2.72 0.20
CA GLY A 133 -14.18 -4.09 -0.31
C GLY A 133 -13.26 -4.47 -1.48
N ARG A 134 -12.27 -3.63 -1.83
CA ARG A 134 -11.32 -3.88 -2.93
C ARG A 134 -10.25 -4.95 -2.66
N GLY A 135 -10.37 -5.73 -1.57
CA GLY A 135 -9.36 -6.71 -1.20
C GLY A 135 -8.03 -6.05 -0.82
N LYS A 136 -6.95 -6.82 -0.70
CA LYS A 136 -5.63 -6.26 -0.37
C LYS A 136 -5.04 -5.52 -1.57
N VAL A 137 -4.39 -4.39 -1.32
CA VAL A 137 -3.64 -3.62 -2.31
C VAL A 137 -2.17 -3.54 -1.92
N TYR A 138 -1.34 -3.32 -2.92
CA TYR A 138 0.11 -3.54 -2.82
C TYR A 138 0.88 -2.42 -3.52
N SER A 139 2.00 -2.02 -2.91
CA SER A 139 2.81 -0.90 -3.37
C SER A 139 4.31 -1.21 -3.30
N GLN A 140 5.05 -0.67 -4.26
CA GLN A 140 6.50 -0.64 -4.29
C GLN A 140 6.90 0.77 -4.72
N THR A 141 7.44 1.54 -3.79
CA THR A 141 7.93 2.90 -4.03
C THR A 141 9.43 2.93 -3.82
N PRO A 142 10.17 3.85 -4.46
CA PRO A 142 11.58 4.07 -4.14
C PRO A 142 11.72 4.36 -2.65
N ASP A 143 12.80 3.88 -2.04
CA ASP A 143 13.20 4.22 -0.68
C ASP A 143 13.54 5.72 -0.68
N LEU A 144 12.53 6.56 -0.47
CA LEU A 144 12.75 7.97 -0.20
C LEU A 144 13.42 8.03 1.18
N PRO A 145 14.57 8.72 1.34
CA PRO A 145 15.12 8.92 2.67
C PRO A 145 14.03 9.52 3.55
N ALA A 146 13.90 9.04 4.79
CA ALA A 146 13.02 9.66 5.77
C ALA A 146 13.27 11.17 5.74
N PRO A 147 12.24 12.02 5.57
CA PRO A 147 12.41 13.46 5.68
C PRO A 147 13.08 13.76 7.02
N GLU A 148 14.08 14.64 7.01
CA GLU A 148 14.76 15.04 8.25
C GLU A 148 13.73 15.54 9.27
N HIS A 149 13.88 15.06 10.51
CA HIS A 149 13.08 15.48 11.65
C HIS A 149 12.95 17.00 11.68
N SER A 150 11.72 17.48 11.46
CA SER A 150 11.35 18.85 11.76
C SER A 150 10.18 18.81 12.73
N ALA A 151 10.51 19.02 14.00
CA ALA A 151 9.57 19.56 14.96
C ALA A 151 9.24 21.00 14.55
N SER A 152 8.38 21.17 13.55
CA SER A 152 7.84 22.47 13.15
C SER A 152 6.65 22.24 12.23
N GLY A 153 5.55 22.94 12.55
CA GLY A 153 4.23 22.80 11.94
C GLY A 153 4.23 22.80 10.41
N GLY A 154 3.18 22.18 9.87
CA GLY A 154 2.97 21.91 8.46
C GLY A 154 3.40 23.02 7.52
N SER A 155 4.03 22.63 6.42
CA SER A 155 4.36 23.54 5.34
C SER A 155 3.09 23.98 4.63
N TYR A 156 2.73 25.26 4.78
CA TYR A 156 1.76 25.92 3.92
C TYR A 156 2.40 27.17 3.33
N THR A 157 2.13 27.45 2.07
CA THR A 157 2.32 28.80 1.52
C THR A 157 1.27 29.71 2.15
N THR A 158 1.71 30.69 2.93
CA THR A 158 0.89 31.63 3.75
C THR A 158 -0.13 32.47 2.96
N GLU A 159 -0.21 32.32 1.63
CA GLU A 159 -1.00 33.21 0.77
C GLU A 159 -2.46 32.75 0.50
N GLU A 160 -2.89 31.55 0.93
CA GLU A 160 -4.25 31.02 0.66
C GLU A 160 -4.97 30.34 1.86
N LEU A 161 -4.49 30.49 3.10
CA LEU A 161 -5.17 29.95 4.30
C LEU A 161 -6.17 30.95 4.87
N ASP A 162 -7.48 30.70 4.70
CA ASP A 162 -8.49 31.49 5.43
C ASP A 162 -8.74 30.96 6.86
N ALA A 163 -9.60 31.70 7.58
CA ALA A 163 -9.84 31.50 9.01
C ALA A 163 -10.36 30.10 9.35
N ASP A 164 -11.17 29.48 8.48
CA ASP A 164 -11.79 28.18 8.74
C ASP A 164 -10.78 27.05 8.58
N MET A 165 -9.94 27.11 7.54
CA MET A 165 -8.81 26.16 7.40
C MET A 165 -7.86 26.29 8.58
N ALA A 166 -7.49 27.52 8.95
CA ALA A 166 -6.60 27.75 10.07
C ALA A 166 -7.21 27.21 11.38
N LEU A 167 -8.52 27.29 11.55
CA LEU A 167 -9.24 26.72 12.69
C LEU A 167 -9.14 25.19 12.72
N VAL A 168 -9.47 24.53 11.61
CA VAL A 168 -9.44 23.06 11.54
C VAL A 168 -8.00 22.54 11.70
N LEU A 169 -7.01 23.17 11.08
CA LEU A 169 -5.60 22.76 11.21
C LEU A 169 -5.06 22.90 12.65
N ARG A 170 -5.54 23.87 13.43
CA ARG A 170 -5.22 23.95 14.87
C ARG A 170 -5.77 22.75 15.64
N ALA A 171 -6.95 22.23 15.27
CA ALA A 171 -7.51 21.04 15.90
C ALA A 171 -6.65 19.80 15.63
N TYR A 172 -6.18 19.58 14.39
CA TYR A 172 -5.22 18.51 14.08
C TYR A 172 -3.91 18.65 14.84
N ALA A 173 -3.37 19.87 14.90
CA ALA A 173 -2.15 20.13 15.68
C ALA A 173 -2.34 19.87 17.19
N ALA A 174 -3.54 20.06 17.73
CA ALA A 174 -3.86 19.68 19.11
C ALA A 174 -3.94 18.16 19.27
N PHE A 175 -4.67 17.49 18.37
CA PHE A 175 -4.82 16.04 18.39
C PHE A 175 -3.48 15.31 18.29
N ALA A 176 -2.57 15.73 17.39
CA ALA A 176 -1.26 15.10 17.20
C ALA A 176 -0.40 15.02 18.48
N ARG A 177 -0.56 15.98 19.40
CA ARG A 177 0.13 16.04 20.71
C ARG A 177 -0.73 15.53 21.87
N GLY A 178 -1.84 14.84 21.58
CA GLY A 178 -2.73 14.25 22.58
C GLY A 178 -3.62 15.26 23.32
N ASP A 179 -3.70 16.50 22.84
CA ASP A 179 -4.49 17.58 23.44
C ASP A 179 -5.94 17.52 22.92
N ILE A 180 -6.72 16.57 23.46
CA ILE A 180 -8.10 16.33 22.99
C ILE A 180 -9.02 17.52 23.30
N ASP A 181 -8.85 18.15 24.46
CA ASP A 181 -9.65 19.32 24.83
C ASP A 181 -9.35 20.51 23.89
N GLY A 182 -8.10 20.64 23.43
CA GLY A 182 -7.72 21.57 22.37
C GLY A 182 -8.33 21.22 21.02
N ALA A 183 -8.40 19.93 20.65
CA ALA A 183 -8.95 19.47 19.38
C ALA A 183 -10.45 19.72 19.24
N VAL A 184 -11.22 19.62 20.35
CA VAL A 184 -12.68 19.80 20.32
C VAL A 184 -13.16 21.20 20.72
N ARG A 185 -12.25 22.14 21.02
CA ARG A 185 -12.57 23.48 21.54
C ARG A 185 -13.51 24.28 20.64
N ASP A 186 -13.33 24.14 19.33
CA ASP A 186 -14.01 24.95 18.32
C ASP A 186 -15.21 24.22 17.67
N LEU A 187 -15.68 23.13 18.27
CA LEU A 187 -16.90 22.46 17.83
C LEU A 187 -18.16 23.19 18.34
N ALA A 188 -19.22 23.20 17.52
CA ALA A 188 -20.54 23.66 17.94
C ALA A 188 -21.15 22.72 19.00
N PRO A 189 -22.02 23.20 19.91
CA PRO A 189 -22.64 22.36 20.94
C PRO A 189 -23.41 21.16 20.38
N ASP A 190 -23.96 21.29 19.17
CA ASP A 190 -24.76 20.29 18.47
C ASP A 190 -24.07 19.69 17.24
N VAL A 191 -22.73 19.85 17.14
CA VAL A 191 -21.92 19.29 16.05
C VAL A 191 -22.28 17.83 15.75
N ASP A 192 -22.39 17.49 14.47
CA ASP A 192 -22.51 16.11 14.03
C ASP A 192 -21.16 15.66 13.45
N TRP A 193 -20.65 14.53 13.94
CA TRP A 193 -19.35 13.99 13.55
C TRP A 193 -19.54 12.57 13.06
N ILE A 194 -19.32 12.37 11.76
CA ILE A 194 -19.69 11.16 11.05
C ILE A 194 -18.42 10.47 10.58
N GLU A 195 -18.15 9.33 11.17
CA GLU A 195 -17.05 8.44 10.80
C GLU A 195 -17.61 7.22 10.06
N PRO A 196 -16.92 6.70 9.04
CA PRO A 196 -17.30 5.43 8.40
C PRO A 196 -17.48 4.32 9.43
N ASP A 197 -18.56 3.52 9.32
CA ASP A 197 -18.88 2.44 10.25
C ASP A 197 -17.78 1.37 10.33
N GLU A 198 -16.96 1.24 9.28
CA GLU A 198 -15.81 0.34 9.23
C GLU A 198 -14.63 0.78 10.10
N PHE A 199 -14.58 2.04 10.53
CA PHE A 199 -13.50 2.54 11.38
C PHE A 199 -13.67 2.02 12.81
N PRO A 200 -12.57 1.73 13.55
CA PRO A 200 -12.66 1.40 14.96
C PRO A 200 -13.36 2.51 15.74
N GLY A 201 -14.55 2.22 16.26
CA GLY A 201 -15.38 3.20 16.97
C GLY A 201 -16.10 4.20 16.05
N GLY A 202 -16.15 3.93 14.74
CA GLY A 202 -16.87 4.76 13.77
C GLY A 202 -18.39 4.79 13.97
N GLY A 203 -19.06 5.57 13.14
CA GLY A 203 -20.46 5.93 13.28
C GLY A 203 -20.66 7.41 13.61
N HIS A 204 -21.80 7.75 14.21
CA HIS A 204 -22.19 9.13 14.50
C HIS A 204 -21.88 9.53 15.96
N HIS A 205 -21.15 10.63 16.13
CA HIS A 205 -20.83 11.22 17.42
C HIS A 205 -21.39 12.64 17.52
N ARG A 206 -22.46 12.82 18.31
CA ARG A 206 -23.14 14.11 18.43
C ARG A 206 -22.67 14.90 19.64
N GLY A 207 -22.26 16.14 19.39
CA GLY A 207 -21.80 17.09 20.39
C GLY A 207 -20.34 16.89 20.82
N PRO A 208 -19.68 17.94 21.37
CA PRO A 208 -18.24 17.92 21.64
C PRO A 208 -17.79 16.82 22.59
N ALA A 209 -18.64 16.43 23.55
CA ALA A 209 -18.31 15.39 24.52
C ALA A 209 -18.19 14.00 23.87
N ALA A 210 -19.08 13.67 22.92
CA ALA A 210 -19.05 12.40 22.19
C ALA A 210 -17.83 12.35 21.26
N VAL A 211 -17.56 13.44 20.54
CA VAL A 211 -16.37 13.56 19.69
C VAL A 211 -15.09 13.42 20.50
N ALA A 212 -15.01 14.08 21.67
CA ALA A 212 -13.84 13.97 22.53
C ALA A 212 -13.63 12.54 23.08
N ALA A 213 -14.69 11.79 23.34
CA ALA A 213 -14.59 10.38 23.74
C ALA A 213 -14.00 9.54 22.60
N TYR A 214 -14.56 9.68 21.39
CA TYR A 214 -14.05 9.00 20.19
C TYR A 214 -12.58 9.32 19.91
N LEU A 215 -12.20 10.61 19.92
CA LEU A 215 -10.81 11.01 19.68
C LEU A 215 -9.85 10.49 20.76
N ARG A 216 -10.27 10.41 22.03
CA ARG A 216 -9.46 9.79 23.10
C ARG A 216 -9.22 8.31 22.82
N ASP A 217 -10.26 7.57 22.46
CA ASP A 217 -10.17 6.14 22.18
C ASP A 217 -9.32 5.87 20.94
N SER A 218 -9.50 6.68 19.88
CA SER A 218 -8.69 6.65 18.67
C SER A 218 -7.21 6.89 18.98
N TYR A 219 -6.88 7.95 19.73
CA TYR A 219 -5.49 8.27 20.11
C TYR A 219 -4.87 7.20 21.01
N ALA A 220 -5.65 6.61 21.94
CA ALA A 220 -5.19 5.59 22.86
C ALA A 220 -4.68 4.32 22.17
N GLY A 221 -5.17 4.03 20.95
CA GLY A 221 -4.71 2.92 20.12
C GLY A 221 -3.26 3.06 19.65
N TRP A 222 -2.69 4.27 19.66
CA TRP A 222 -1.35 4.55 19.16
C TRP A 222 -0.32 4.58 20.29
N ALA A 223 0.84 3.99 20.02
CA ALA A 223 2.06 4.20 20.79
C ALA A 223 2.84 5.41 20.26
N GLU A 224 2.80 5.61 18.95
CA GLU A 224 3.39 6.74 18.23
C GLU A 224 2.44 7.09 17.08
N LEU A 225 2.09 8.37 16.94
CA LEU A 225 1.16 8.88 15.92
C LEU A 225 1.78 10.10 15.25
N HIS A 226 1.84 10.04 13.92
CA HIS A 226 2.21 11.14 13.03
C HIS A 226 1.04 11.43 12.12
N SER A 227 0.82 12.71 11.80
CA SER A 227 -0.20 13.12 10.84
C SER A 227 0.26 14.35 10.09
N GLU A 228 0.12 14.32 8.76
CA GLU A 228 0.44 15.42 7.85
C GLU A 228 -0.85 15.89 7.17
N PRO A 229 -1.61 16.82 7.79
CA PRO A 229 -2.81 17.36 7.17
C PRO A 229 -2.49 18.39 6.09
N VAL A 230 -3.26 18.35 5.01
CA VAL A 230 -3.29 19.36 3.94
C VAL A 230 -4.72 19.84 3.80
N ALA A 231 -4.93 21.15 3.88
CA ALA A 231 -6.25 21.75 3.81
C ALA A 231 -6.57 22.24 2.41
N HIS A 232 -7.80 21.99 1.96
CA HIS A 232 -8.33 22.38 0.66
C HIS A 232 -9.71 23.04 0.81
N ARG A 233 -10.04 23.97 -0.09
CA ARG A 233 -11.37 24.60 -0.15
C ARG A 233 -12.25 23.83 -1.12
N ARG A 234 -13.48 23.53 -0.72
CA ARG A 234 -14.53 22.98 -1.60
C ARG A 234 -15.84 23.75 -1.36
N GLY A 235 -16.06 24.80 -2.14
CA GLY A 235 -17.15 25.75 -1.87
C GLY A 235 -16.97 26.36 -0.48
N ASP A 236 -17.99 26.26 0.37
CA ASP A 236 -17.97 26.78 1.74
C ASP A 236 -17.38 25.77 2.75
N GLN A 237 -16.93 24.59 2.29
CA GLN A 237 -16.39 23.55 3.15
C GLN A 237 -14.87 23.51 3.15
N VAL A 238 -14.31 23.07 4.29
CA VAL A 238 -12.89 22.77 4.44
C VAL A 238 -12.70 21.27 4.30
N VAL A 239 -11.88 20.84 3.36
CA VAL A 239 -11.49 19.43 3.21
C VAL A 239 -10.07 19.28 3.74
N ILE A 240 -9.87 18.42 4.73
CA ILE A 240 -8.54 18.03 5.18
C ILE A 240 -8.22 16.67 4.58
N VAL A 241 -7.20 16.58 3.74
CA VAL A 241 -6.59 15.30 3.40
C VAL A 241 -5.41 15.13 4.33
N HIS A 242 -5.37 14.06 5.10
CA HIS A 242 -4.24 13.84 6.00
C HIS A 242 -3.70 12.43 5.88
N HIS A 243 -2.37 12.38 5.81
CA HIS A 243 -1.62 11.14 5.89
C HIS A 243 -1.24 10.88 7.35
N VAL A 244 -1.83 9.85 7.95
CA VAL A 244 -1.60 9.43 9.33
C VAL A 244 -0.77 8.15 9.35
N TRP A 245 0.28 8.09 10.15
CA TRP A 245 1.15 6.92 10.27
C TRP A 245 1.81 6.81 11.64
N GLY A 246 2.27 5.62 12.02
CA GLY A 246 2.95 5.43 13.29
C GLY A 246 2.96 3.99 13.77
N VAL A 247 3.08 3.82 15.08
CA VAL A 247 3.14 2.51 15.76
C VAL A 247 1.93 2.38 16.66
N LEU A 248 1.19 1.28 16.50
CA LEU A 248 0.06 0.91 17.35
C LEU A 248 0.57 0.34 18.68
N ARG A 249 -0.30 0.31 19.70
CA ARG A 249 0.05 -0.20 21.04
C ARG A 249 0.46 -1.67 21.07
N ASP A 250 0.07 -2.46 20.07
CA ASP A 250 0.50 -3.85 19.91
C ASP A 250 1.88 -4.00 19.26
N GLY A 251 2.52 -2.89 18.87
CA GLY A 251 3.84 -2.84 18.23
C GLY A 251 3.81 -2.94 16.70
N SER A 252 2.63 -3.12 16.09
CA SER A 252 2.48 -3.09 14.64
C SER A 252 2.52 -1.64 14.11
N ARG A 253 2.90 -1.46 12.83
CA ARG A 253 2.83 -0.15 12.17
C ARG A 253 1.46 0.05 11.55
N GLY A 254 0.88 1.22 11.76
CA GLY A 254 -0.37 1.66 11.15
C GLY A 254 -0.13 2.87 10.26
N GLU A 255 -0.82 2.95 9.13
CA GLU A 255 -0.73 4.07 8.19
C GLU A 255 -2.01 4.15 7.34
N ALA A 256 -2.49 5.37 7.10
CA ALA A 256 -3.65 5.65 6.26
C ALA A 256 -3.57 7.06 5.67
N THR A 257 -4.22 7.27 4.52
CA THR A 257 -4.54 8.62 4.03
C THR A 257 -6.04 8.68 3.88
N VAL A 258 -6.67 9.56 4.64
CA VAL A 258 -8.13 9.76 4.64
C VAL A 258 -8.43 11.24 4.43
N ALA A 259 -9.70 11.56 4.22
CA ALA A 259 -10.12 12.95 4.15
C ALA A 259 -11.32 13.24 5.03
N ASP A 260 -11.26 14.37 5.72
CA ASP A 260 -12.30 14.85 6.61
C ASP A 260 -12.86 16.15 6.06
N VAL A 261 -14.18 16.18 5.84
CA VAL A 261 -14.88 17.35 5.31
C VAL A 261 -15.57 18.06 6.47
N PHE A 262 -15.17 19.30 6.71
CA PHE A 262 -15.70 20.16 7.74
C PHE A 262 -16.63 21.22 7.13
N THR A 263 -17.77 21.41 7.77
CA THR A 263 -18.61 22.59 7.59
C THR A 263 -18.44 23.49 8.81
N VAL A 264 -18.08 24.75 8.56
CA VAL A 264 -17.81 25.75 9.60
C VAL A 264 -18.84 26.87 9.47
N GLU A 265 -19.49 27.20 10.59
CA GLU A 265 -20.45 28.29 10.68
C GLU A 265 -20.12 29.13 11.90
N ASP A 266 -20.08 30.46 11.76
CA ASP A 266 -19.77 31.41 12.84
C ASP A 266 -18.47 31.06 13.61
N GLY A 267 -17.46 30.53 12.91
CA GLY A 267 -16.19 30.11 13.51
C GLY A 267 -16.31 28.87 14.40
N LYS A 268 -17.33 28.03 14.18
CA LYS A 268 -17.53 26.74 14.85
C LYS A 268 -17.75 25.63 13.84
N VAL A 269 -17.16 24.46 14.08
CA VAL A 269 -17.44 23.26 13.27
C VAL A 269 -18.82 22.73 13.64
N VAL A 270 -19.74 22.69 12.67
CA VAL A 270 -21.11 22.18 12.84
C VAL A 270 -21.29 20.77 12.28
N LEU A 271 -20.45 20.37 11.32
CA LEU A 271 -20.44 19.04 10.74
C LEU A 271 -19.01 18.63 10.38
N MET A 272 -18.64 17.39 10.72
CA MET A 272 -17.48 16.70 10.17
C MET A 272 -17.96 15.39 9.54
N MET A 273 -17.53 15.09 8.32
CA MET A 273 -17.73 13.79 7.69
C MET A 273 -16.41 13.26 7.14
N ALA A 274 -16.00 12.10 7.64
CA ALA A 274 -14.79 11.42 7.22
C ALA A 274 -15.05 10.51 6.02
N TYR A 275 -14.04 10.43 5.16
CA TYR A 275 -14.02 9.63 3.95
C TYR A 275 -12.75 8.79 3.93
N ALA A 276 -12.95 7.48 3.83
CA ALA A 276 -11.83 6.55 3.79
C ALA A 276 -10.98 6.73 2.50
N ASP A 277 -11.60 7.11 1.38
CA ASP A 277 -10.90 7.51 0.15
C ASP A 277 -10.96 9.04 0.00
N PRO A 278 -9.80 9.75 0.03
CA PRO A 278 -9.77 11.19 -0.15
C PRO A 278 -10.45 11.69 -1.42
N ALA A 279 -10.50 10.90 -2.49
CA ALA A 279 -11.15 11.30 -3.73
C ALA A 279 -12.67 11.48 -3.57
N ASP A 280 -13.29 10.76 -2.63
CA ASP A 280 -14.74 10.85 -2.36
C ASP A 280 -15.08 12.19 -1.69
N ALA A 281 -14.13 12.79 -0.95
CA ALA A 281 -14.27 14.09 -0.32
C ALA A 281 -14.20 15.28 -1.31
N PHE A 282 -14.01 15.04 -2.61
CA PHE A 282 -14.02 16.09 -3.66
C PHE A 282 -15.11 15.91 -4.70
N ARG A 283 -15.94 14.86 -4.58
CA ARG A 283 -17.08 14.63 -5.47
C ARG A 283 -18.28 15.51 -5.14
#